data_AF-A0A2X2BL20-F1
#
_entry.id   AF-A0A2X2BL20-F1
#
_cell.length_a   1.000
_cell.length_b   1.000
_cell.length_c   1.000
_cell.angle_alpha   90.00
_cell.angle_beta   90.00
_cell.angle_gamma   90.00
#
_symmetry.space_group_name_H-M   'P 1'
#
loop_
_entity.id
_entity.type
_entity.pdbx_description
1 polymer ?
#
loop_
_entity_poly.entity_id
_entity_poly.type
_entity_poly.pdbx_seq_one_letter_code
_entity_poly.pdbx_strand_id
1 'polypeptide(L)'
;MQLLIDELGKNMQEKPFSLTSHHTDKQHRLLKWSLLSLYFISVPLLADPVNQALSIDAREQQRQQERERMLQQQNNPVVDTRIQQPDYPQNEQPCFTISTIRLDGESAADFQWALKAVNDAKGQCLGSQGILLVLNKKLIEVSDCYGH
;
A
#
# COMPACT_ATOMS: atom_id res chain seq x y z
N MET A 1 2.18 -9.49 -36.17
CA MET A 1 2.79 -9.66 -34.83
C MET A 1 2.28 -10.96 -34.23
N GLN A 2 2.41 -12.03 -35.01
CA GLN A 2 2.35 -13.42 -34.59
C GLN A 2 3.83 -13.85 -34.60
N LEU A 3 4.25 -14.66 -33.62
CA LEU A 3 5.62 -15.12 -33.34
C LEU A 3 6.40 -14.21 -32.37
N LEU A 4 6.24 -14.42 -31.05
CA LEU A 4 7.35 -14.61 -30.09
C LEU A 4 6.87 -14.89 -28.64
N ILE A 5 6.11 -15.97 -28.39
CA ILE A 5 6.02 -16.52 -27.02
C ILE A 5 5.92 -18.05 -27.06
N ASP A 6 6.82 -18.69 -27.81
CA ASP A 6 7.18 -20.09 -27.58
C ASP A 6 8.29 -20.11 -26.51
N GLU A 7 7.95 -19.97 -25.22
CA GLU A 7 8.84 -20.41 -24.12
C GLU A 7 8.17 -20.37 -22.74
N LEU A 8 7.10 -21.14 -22.53
CA LEU A 8 6.80 -21.66 -21.20
C LEU A 8 6.61 -23.17 -21.29
N GLY A 9 7.69 -23.86 -20.93
CA GLY A 9 7.78 -25.31 -20.84
C GLY A 9 6.55 -25.90 -20.14
N LYS A 10 5.93 -26.93 -20.70
CA LYS A 10 6.54 -28.26 -20.85
C LYS A 10 7.07 -28.76 -19.50
N ASN A 11 6.18 -28.96 -18.53
CA ASN A 11 6.33 -29.95 -17.47
C ASN A 11 5.02 -30.13 -16.67
N MET A 12 3.99 -30.68 -17.31
CA MET A 12 2.94 -31.38 -16.58
C MET A 12 3.10 -32.87 -16.91
N GLN A 13 4.10 -33.47 -16.27
CA GLN A 13 4.37 -34.88 -16.35
C GLN A 13 3.32 -35.61 -15.51
N GLU A 14 2.34 -36.17 -16.19
CA GLU A 14 1.49 -37.23 -15.65
C GLU A 14 2.39 -38.33 -15.06
N LYS A 15 2.16 -38.68 -13.79
CA LYS A 15 2.69 -39.91 -13.22
C LYS A 15 1.53 -40.89 -13.07
N PRO A 16 1.43 -41.91 -13.95
CA PRO A 16 0.60 -43.06 -13.68
C PRO A 16 1.34 -43.91 -12.64
N PHE A 17 0.83 -43.96 -11.41
CA PHE A 17 1.29 -44.98 -10.47
C PHE A 17 0.43 -46.23 -10.69
N SER A 18 1.05 -47.18 -11.37
CA SER A 18 0.55 -48.46 -11.80
C SER A 18 0.27 -49.41 -10.63
N LEU A 19 -0.81 -50.18 -10.80
CA LEU A 19 -1.16 -51.39 -10.06
C LEU A 19 0.04 -52.34 -9.93
N THR A 20 0.28 -52.85 -8.71
CA THR A 20 0.79 -54.22 -8.54
C THR A 20 0.00 -54.92 -7.43
N SER A 21 -0.93 -55.75 -7.87
CA SER A 21 -1.44 -56.87 -7.07
C SER A 21 -0.29 -57.86 -6.86
N HIS A 22 -0.03 -58.25 -5.61
CA HIS A 22 0.71 -59.47 -5.32
C HIS A 22 -0.24 -60.48 -4.65
N HIS A 23 -0.38 -61.62 -5.31
CA HIS A 23 -1.24 -62.75 -4.97
C HIS A 23 -0.42 -63.82 -4.22
N THR A 24 -1.11 -64.53 -3.30
CA THR A 24 -0.75 -65.75 -2.51
C THR A 24 0.44 -65.65 -1.55
N ASP A 25 0.57 -66.37 -0.43
CA ASP A 25 -0.02 -67.60 0.10
C ASP A 25 0.39 -67.72 1.60
N LYS A 26 -0.21 -68.65 2.35
CA LYS A 26 0.26 -69.23 3.64
C LYS A 26 -0.13 -68.56 4.96
N GLN A 27 -1.44 -68.42 5.14
CA GLN A 27 -2.28 -69.27 6.00
C GLN A 27 -1.91 -69.71 7.44
N HIS A 28 -0.74 -69.46 8.05
CA HIS A 28 -0.50 -69.98 9.41
C HIS A 28 0.35 -69.06 10.28
N ARG A 29 -0.22 -67.92 10.70
CA ARG A 29 0.20 -67.23 11.93
C ARG A 29 -0.87 -66.27 12.49
N LEU A 30 -2.12 -66.56 12.14
CA LEU A 30 -3.34 -65.77 12.39
C LEU A 30 -3.89 -65.83 13.82
N LEU A 31 -3.13 -66.28 14.82
CA LEU A 31 -3.67 -66.42 16.19
C LEU A 31 -2.97 -65.60 17.27
N LYS A 32 -1.76 -65.07 17.02
CA LYS A 32 -1.01 -64.33 18.06
C LYS A 32 -0.88 -62.83 17.83
N TRP A 33 -1.22 -62.34 16.64
CA TRP A 33 -1.18 -60.90 16.34
C TRP A 33 -2.56 -60.23 16.31
N SER A 34 -3.62 -60.97 16.68
CA SER A 34 -4.99 -60.44 16.76
C SER A 34 -5.18 -59.45 17.93
N LEU A 35 -4.45 -59.63 19.05
CA LEU A 35 -4.68 -58.84 20.26
C LEU A 35 -3.83 -57.55 20.36
N LEU A 36 -2.82 -57.37 19.51
CA LEU A 36 -2.01 -56.13 19.48
C LEU A 36 -2.50 -55.11 18.43
N SER A 37 -3.29 -55.54 17.44
CA SER A 37 -3.85 -54.66 16.40
C SER A 37 -5.06 -53.84 16.87
N LEU A 38 -5.82 -54.34 17.85
CA LEU A 38 -7.03 -53.67 18.33
C LEU A 38 -6.77 -52.59 19.39
N TYR A 39 -5.58 -52.55 19.99
CA TYR A 39 -5.24 -51.57 21.04
C TYR A 39 -4.62 -50.26 20.49
N PHE A 40 -4.26 -50.21 19.21
CA PHE A 40 -3.72 -48.99 18.59
C PHE A 40 -4.77 -48.12 17.86
N ILE A 41 -6.04 -48.55 17.78
CA ILE A 41 -7.13 -47.77 17.15
C ILE A 41 -8.06 -47.16 18.22
N SER A 42 -7.51 -46.73 19.34
CA SER A 42 -8.27 -46.02 20.37
C SER A 42 -7.47 -44.88 20.97
N VAL A 43 -6.76 -44.14 20.12
CA VAL A 43 -6.45 -42.75 20.44
C VAL A 43 -7.70 -41.95 20.05
N PRO A 44 -8.47 -41.39 20.99
CA PRO A 44 -9.55 -40.52 20.61
C PRO A 44 -8.92 -39.26 19.99
N LEU A 45 -9.18 -39.05 18.71
CA LEU A 45 -8.87 -37.80 18.03
C LEU A 45 -9.81 -36.73 18.58
N LEU A 46 -9.52 -36.20 19.78
CA LEU A 46 -10.19 -35.00 20.31
C LEU A 46 -9.63 -33.77 19.58
N ALA A 47 -9.87 -33.69 18.27
CA ALA A 47 -9.68 -32.47 17.52
C ALA A 47 -10.83 -31.54 17.90
N ASP A 48 -10.57 -30.58 18.79
CA ASP A 48 -11.57 -29.63 19.26
C ASP A 48 -11.80 -28.57 18.16
N PRO A 49 -12.84 -28.72 17.32
CA PRO A 49 -12.92 -28.00 16.05
C PRO A 49 -13.12 -26.49 16.26
N VAL A 50 -13.67 -26.12 17.42
CA VAL A 50 -13.91 -24.72 17.83
C VAL A 50 -12.58 -24.04 18.14
N ASN A 51 -11.69 -24.68 18.90
CA ASN A 51 -10.37 -24.12 19.22
C ASN A 51 -9.49 -23.99 17.97
N GLN A 52 -9.60 -24.93 17.03
CA GLN A 52 -8.90 -24.86 15.75
C GLN A 52 -9.44 -23.72 14.88
N ALA A 53 -10.76 -23.57 14.75
CA ALA A 53 -11.39 -22.50 13.97
C ALA A 53 -11.05 -21.10 14.53
N LEU A 54 -11.13 -20.91 15.85
CA LEU A 54 -10.73 -19.66 16.51
C LEU A 54 -9.25 -19.33 16.28
N SER A 55 -8.37 -20.34 16.29
CA SER A 55 -6.94 -20.14 16.01
C SER A 55 -6.66 -19.77 14.55
N ILE A 56 -7.48 -20.24 13.60
CA ILE A 56 -7.37 -19.90 12.18
C ILE A 56 -7.85 -18.46 11.95
N ASP A 57 -8.98 -18.07 12.54
CA ASP A 57 -9.52 -16.70 12.46
C ASP A 57 -8.54 -15.67 13.05
N ALA A 58 -7.97 -15.95 14.23
CA ALA A 58 -6.96 -15.08 14.84
C ALA A 58 -5.71 -14.89 13.95
N ARG A 59 -5.25 -15.95 13.27
CA ARG A 59 -4.12 -15.87 12.34
C ARG A 59 -4.46 -15.08 11.08
N GLU A 60 -5.71 -15.16 10.61
CA GLU A 60 -6.17 -14.42 9.46
C GLU A 60 -6.30 -12.93 9.77
N GLN A 61 -6.85 -12.58 10.93
CA GLN A 61 -6.90 -11.20 11.43
C GLN A 61 -5.50 -10.57 11.54
N GLN A 62 -4.51 -11.33 12.03
CA GLN A 62 -3.13 -10.86 12.10
C GLN A 62 -2.56 -10.50 10.72
N ARG A 63 -2.78 -11.35 9.71
CA ARG A 63 -2.35 -11.06 8.33
C ARG A 63 -3.04 -9.83 7.74
N GLN A 64 -4.31 -9.61 8.08
CA GLN A 64 -5.03 -8.41 7.63
C GLN A 64 -4.44 -7.14 8.23
N GLN A 65 -4.22 -7.13 9.55
CA GLN A 65 -3.61 -5.97 10.22
C GLN A 65 -2.20 -5.69 9.70
N GLU A 66 -1.41 -6.72 9.38
CA GLU A 66 -0.08 -6.53 8.82
C GLU A 66 -0.13 -5.91 7.42
N ARG A 67 -1.07 -6.35 6.57
CA ARG A 67 -1.33 -5.69 5.28
C ARG A 67 -1.76 -4.24 5.43
N GLU A 68 -2.66 -3.95 6.36
CA GLU A 68 -3.09 -2.57 6.65
C GLU A 68 -1.93 -1.70 7.10
N ARG A 69 -1.07 -2.20 7.99
CA ARG A 69 0.14 -1.46 8.42
C ARG A 69 1.09 -1.19 7.26
N MET A 70 1.30 -2.17 6.38
CA MET A 70 2.15 -2.02 5.19
C MET A 70 1.54 -1.02 4.19
N LEU A 71 0.22 -1.00 4.03
CA LEU A 71 -0.47 -0.02 3.20
C LEU A 71 -0.39 1.38 3.81
N GLN A 72 -0.56 1.50 5.12
CA GLN A 72 -0.45 2.78 5.82
C GLN A 72 0.95 3.37 5.74
N GLN A 73 1.99 2.54 5.87
CA GLN A 73 3.39 2.99 5.74
C GLN A 73 3.72 3.44 4.32
N GLN A 74 3.18 2.76 3.30
CA GLN A 74 3.37 3.15 1.90
C GLN A 74 2.60 4.42 1.51
N ASN A 75 1.41 4.62 2.09
CA ASN A 75 0.56 5.76 1.79
C ASN A 75 0.71 6.93 2.76
N ASN A 76 1.64 6.87 3.72
CA ASN A 76 1.84 8.00 4.64
C ASN A 76 2.47 9.15 3.84
N PRO A 77 1.75 10.26 3.59
CA PRO A 77 2.33 11.36 2.85
C PRO A 77 3.51 11.92 3.65
N VAL A 78 4.69 11.93 3.03
CA VAL A 78 5.82 12.69 3.56
C VAL A 78 5.46 14.16 3.37
N VAL A 79 4.85 14.75 4.40
CA VAL A 79 4.57 16.18 4.42
C VAL A 79 5.92 16.89 4.54
N ASP A 80 6.42 17.40 3.43
CA ASP A 80 7.59 18.28 3.44
C ASP A 80 7.21 19.60 4.11
N THR A 81 7.48 19.70 5.41
CA THR A 81 7.23 20.92 6.19
C THR A 81 8.18 22.06 5.85
N ARG A 82 9.15 21.87 4.96
CA ARG A 82 10.08 22.93 4.57
C ARG A 82 9.45 23.78 3.48
N ILE A 83 8.57 24.69 3.88
CA ILE A 83 8.11 25.79 3.02
C ILE A 83 9.35 26.62 2.67
N GLN A 84 9.96 26.30 1.52
CA GLN A 84 11.04 27.09 0.95
C GLN A 84 10.45 28.38 0.45
N GLN A 85 10.98 29.48 0.98
CA GLN A 85 10.61 30.80 0.51
C GLN A 85 11.00 30.90 -0.97
N PRO A 86 10.09 31.31 -1.86
CA PRO A 86 10.40 31.43 -3.28
C PRO A 86 11.57 32.39 -3.46
N ASP A 87 12.58 31.94 -4.21
CA ASP A 87 13.68 32.78 -4.60
C ASP A 87 13.19 33.74 -5.70
N TYR A 88 12.84 34.97 -5.30
CA TYR A 88 12.38 35.97 -6.25
C TYR A 88 13.55 36.46 -7.12
N PRO A 89 13.37 36.59 -8.44
CA PRO A 89 14.44 37.06 -9.32
C PRO A 89 14.86 38.49 -8.96
N GLN A 90 16.16 38.70 -8.76
CA GLN A 90 16.68 39.99 -8.25
C GLN A 90 16.94 41.05 -9.33
N ASN A 91 17.07 40.64 -10.60
CA ASN A 91 17.50 41.52 -11.70
C ASN A 91 16.44 41.65 -12.80
N GLU A 92 15.17 41.75 -12.43
CA GLU A 92 14.10 41.99 -13.39
C GLU A 92 14.06 43.46 -13.83
N GLN A 93 13.85 43.72 -15.12
CA GLN A 93 13.56 45.07 -15.64
C GLN A 93 12.49 45.00 -16.74
N PRO A 94 11.42 45.81 -16.66
CA PRO A 94 11.07 46.69 -15.53
C PRO A 94 10.67 45.86 -14.28
N CYS A 95 10.92 46.40 -13.09
CA CYS A 95 10.41 45.84 -11.82
C CYS A 95 9.68 46.91 -11.01
N PHE A 96 8.74 46.48 -10.17
CA PHE A 96 7.94 47.35 -9.33
C PHE A 96 7.92 46.84 -7.89
N THR A 97 8.11 47.75 -6.94
CA THR A 97 8.02 47.40 -5.52
C THR A 97 6.58 47.08 -5.16
N ILE A 98 6.34 45.86 -4.68
CA ILE A 98 5.00 45.46 -4.24
C ILE A 98 4.74 46.04 -2.86
N SER A 99 3.87 47.04 -2.77
CA SER A 99 3.54 47.71 -1.50
C SER A 99 2.36 47.05 -0.78
N THR A 100 1.35 46.60 -1.51
CA THR A 100 0.11 46.05 -0.95
C THR A 100 -0.39 44.89 -1.80
N ILE A 101 -0.89 43.85 -1.13
CA ILE A 101 -1.55 42.70 -1.75
C ILE A 101 -2.88 42.53 -1.01
N ARG A 102 -3.98 42.43 -1.75
CA ARG A 102 -5.35 42.32 -1.22
C ARG A 102 -6.13 41.33 -2.08
N LEU A 103 -7.04 40.61 -1.44
CA LEU A 103 -8.06 39.82 -2.14
C LEU A 103 -9.32 40.64 -2.29
N ASP A 104 -9.94 40.54 -3.46
CA ASP A 104 -11.18 41.21 -3.81
C ASP A 104 -12.27 40.17 -4.08
N GLY A 105 -13.48 40.41 -3.58
CA GLY A 105 -14.65 39.53 -3.75
C GLY A 105 -15.36 39.20 -2.45
N GLU A 106 -16.58 38.65 -2.55
CA GLU A 106 -17.44 38.34 -1.40
C GLU A 106 -16.83 37.29 -0.48
N SER A 107 -16.19 36.26 -1.05
CA SER A 107 -15.51 35.20 -0.29
C SER A 107 -14.08 35.55 0.11
N ALA A 108 -13.57 36.77 -0.11
CA ALA A 108 -12.18 37.13 0.16
C ALA A 108 -11.76 36.82 1.62
N ALA A 109 -12.69 36.95 2.56
CA ALA A 109 -12.48 36.62 3.97
C ALA A 109 -12.14 35.14 4.22
N ASP A 110 -12.63 34.23 3.39
CA ASP A 110 -12.35 32.78 3.51
C ASP A 110 -10.94 32.42 3.04
N PHE A 111 -10.33 33.30 2.24
CA PHE A 111 -9.03 33.10 1.60
C PHE A 111 -7.92 33.93 2.24
N GLN A 112 -8.06 34.39 3.49
CA GLN A 112 -7.01 35.17 4.16
C GLN A 112 -5.69 34.38 4.34
N TRP A 113 -5.78 33.04 4.41
CA TRP A 113 -4.62 32.16 4.33
C TRP A 113 -3.84 32.36 3.01
N ALA A 114 -4.54 32.75 1.94
CA ALA A 114 -3.94 33.02 0.65
C ALA A 114 -3.02 34.26 0.70
N LEU A 115 -3.51 35.35 1.29
CA LEU A 115 -2.72 36.55 1.54
C LEU A 115 -1.50 36.30 2.42
N LYS A 116 -1.65 35.42 3.42
CA LYS A 116 -0.56 35.12 4.35
C LYS A 116 0.64 34.50 3.65
N ALA A 117 0.43 33.56 2.73
CA ALA A 117 1.58 32.88 2.12
C ALA A 117 2.27 33.71 1.05
N VAL A 118 1.65 34.76 0.50
CA VAL A 118 2.32 35.70 -0.43
C VAL A 118 2.86 36.95 0.27
N ASN A 119 2.80 37.03 1.60
CA ASN A 119 3.20 38.22 2.34
C ASN A 119 4.69 38.55 2.23
N ASP A 120 5.52 37.58 1.84
CA ASP A 120 6.96 37.74 1.58
C ASP A 120 7.29 38.46 0.27
N ALA A 121 6.33 38.61 -0.64
CA ALA A 121 6.47 39.45 -1.82
C ALA A 121 6.39 40.95 -1.51
N LYS A 122 5.83 41.33 -0.35
CA LYS A 122 5.74 42.75 0.03
C LYS A 122 7.14 43.32 0.26
N GLY A 123 7.39 44.48 -0.34
CA GLY A 123 8.68 45.16 -0.31
C GLY A 123 9.69 44.64 -1.33
N GLN A 124 9.40 43.54 -2.05
CA GLN A 124 10.26 43.05 -3.13
C GLN A 124 10.01 43.85 -4.42
N CYS A 125 11.06 44.07 -5.22
CA CYS A 125 10.92 44.57 -6.59
C CYS A 125 10.66 43.39 -7.51
N LEU A 126 9.44 43.25 -8.01
CA LEU A 126 9.07 42.12 -8.86
C LEU A 126 8.75 42.60 -10.27
N GLY A 127 9.28 41.88 -11.26
CA GLY A 127 8.86 41.98 -12.65
C GLY A 127 7.83 40.89 -12.99
N SER A 128 7.72 40.55 -14.26
CA SER A 128 6.77 39.54 -14.73
C SER A 128 7.02 38.15 -14.14
N GLN A 129 8.28 37.78 -13.93
CA GLN A 129 8.64 36.46 -13.41
C GLN A 129 8.31 36.36 -11.92
N GLY A 130 8.69 37.36 -11.14
CA GLY A 130 8.34 37.45 -9.72
C GLY A 130 6.84 37.47 -9.48
N ILE A 131 6.07 38.22 -10.28
CA ILE A 131 4.60 38.26 -10.17
C ILE A 131 3.99 36.87 -10.45
N LEU A 132 4.50 36.15 -11.46
CA LEU A 132 4.02 34.80 -11.76
C LEU A 132 4.26 33.83 -10.59
N LEU A 133 5.41 33.93 -9.92
CA LEU A 133 5.69 33.14 -8.72
C LEU A 133 4.72 33.45 -7.59
N VAL A 134 4.38 34.73 -7.38
CA VAL A 134 3.38 35.15 -6.38
C VAL A 134 2.01 34.53 -6.66
N LEU A 135 1.56 34.57 -7.92
CA LEU A 135 0.28 34.00 -8.34
C LEU A 135 0.25 32.47 -8.13
N ASN A 136 1.34 31.79 -8.45
CA ASN A 136 1.40 30.33 -8.41
C ASN A 136 1.66 29.75 -7.03
N LYS A 137 2.06 30.58 -6.05
CA LYS A 137 2.35 30.14 -4.67
C LYS A 137 1.18 29.41 -4.00
N LYS A 138 -0.04 29.57 -4.52
CA LYS A 138 -1.27 28.94 -4.03
C LYS A 138 -1.76 27.73 -4.78
N LEU A 139 -1.32 27.56 -6.03
CA LEU A 139 -1.68 26.37 -6.80
C LEU A 139 -1.02 25.10 -6.26
N ILE A 140 0.08 25.25 -5.51
CA ILE A 140 0.81 24.13 -4.91
C ILE A 140 0.17 23.68 -3.58
N GLU A 141 -0.37 24.59 -2.76
CA GLU A 141 -1.00 24.21 -1.47
C GLU A 141 -2.39 23.55 -1.65
N VAL A 142 -3.15 23.92 -2.70
CA VAL A 142 -4.53 23.45 -2.89
C VAL A 142 -4.59 22.06 -3.52
N SER A 143 -3.58 21.63 -4.29
CA SER A 143 -3.52 20.24 -4.78
C SER A 143 -3.39 19.22 -3.66
N ASP A 144 -2.88 19.64 -2.50
CA ASP A 144 -2.55 18.75 -1.39
C ASP A 144 -3.73 18.55 -0.41
N CYS A 145 -4.87 19.20 -0.68
CA CYS A 145 -6.09 19.07 0.12
C CYS A 145 -7.25 18.35 -0.60
N TYR A 146 -7.08 17.92 -1.85
CA TYR A 146 -8.11 17.14 -2.58
C TYR A 146 -7.84 15.63 -2.45
N GLY A 147 -7.79 15.18 -1.20
CA GLY A 147 -7.67 13.78 -0.81
C GLY A 147 -8.53 13.52 0.42
N HIS A 148 -9.84 13.80 0.30
CA HIS A 148 -10.86 13.40 1.26
C HIS A 148 -11.92 12.57 0.55
#